data_AF-A0A8S4GHL3-F1
#
_entry.id   AF-A0A8S4GHL3-F1
#
_cell.length_a   1.000
_cell.length_b   1.000
_cell.length_c   1.000
_cell.angle_alpha   90.00
_cell.angle_beta   90.00
_cell.angle_gamma   90.00
#
_symmetry.space_group_name_H-M   'P 1'
#
loop_
_entity.id
_entity.type
_entity.pdbx_description
1 polymer ?
#
loop_
_entity_poly.entity_id
_entity_poly.type
_entity_poly.pdbx_seq_one_letter_code
_entity_poly.pdbx_strand_id
1 'polypeptide(L)'
;MLARRLLASSSAAAEGCGKRRRQAFAGRAPRPLGHPWAGRRCTTTAGASAEAQGVAEASVDDNKPKSDGKKKKQQQQKKQGGNKKGGGRETGSSLEELMQIRMDKADALREAGQNPYAYTFPRTHSCAELQGLYTDLEPGTEKAASEKAGGDICVAGRLMAKRVMGKLAFLRIQDPSGPVQLYVDKKALPEGGFAEMKAMVDVGDIVGARCPSVRRTDKGELSAVPAELSILTKSIRPLPDKWAGLTDVEQRYRQRYVDLIMSPESRNTLVARSRIVSGIRRLLDARDFLEVETPTLQQEAGGADARPFVTYHNALGQDFTLRIATELHLKRLVVGGIERVYELGRIFRNEGISTRHNPEFTSIEVYQAYADYNDMMDLTEDLIRDAAQSVCGGHKVTYDGVEIDLEGPFRRASMHDLVQEATGLDFMSDELRSDLEAARAAGAEALKKADSDGAMASLGAVSGAPSVGHVVNELFEALVEDSLVQPTFVTDHPVEVSPLAKPHRSKPGCVERFELFVTARELANAFSELTDPVEQRRRLEAQIESHRARAAATKDKEGNVDVEMDYEVKLDEDFLRALEHGMPPTAGLGIGVDRLVMLLTDSPSIRDVIAFPLLKS
;
A
#
# COMPACT_ATOMS: atom_id res chain seq x y z
N MET A 1 -21.48 46.68 6.60
CA MET A 1 -20.65 47.76 6.00
C MET A 1 -19.17 47.52 6.36
N LEU A 2 -18.26 48.34 5.82
CA LEU A 2 -16.79 48.29 5.91
C LEU A 2 -16.27 47.85 7.30
N ALA A 3 -15.24 47.01 7.49
CA ALA A 3 -14.01 46.69 6.73
C ALA A 3 -12.83 47.66 6.89
N ARG A 4 -11.71 47.11 7.42
CA ARG A 4 -10.29 47.57 7.36
C ARG A 4 -9.95 49.01 7.81
N ARG A 5 -9.15 49.10 8.89
CA ARG A 5 -7.93 49.95 8.97
C ARG A 5 -7.10 49.61 10.22
N LEU A 6 -5.83 49.23 10.02
CA LEU A 6 -4.63 49.72 10.75
C LEU A 6 -3.42 48.84 10.40
N LEU A 7 -2.47 49.39 9.64
CA LEU A 7 -1.13 48.85 9.41
C LEU A 7 -0.20 50.03 9.06
N ALA A 8 0.43 50.62 10.06
CA ALA A 8 1.55 51.57 9.92
C ALA A 8 2.10 51.97 11.31
N SER A 9 3.37 51.65 11.60
CA SER A 9 4.42 52.59 12.07
C SER A 9 5.51 51.91 12.91
N SER A 10 6.73 51.89 12.38
CA SER A 10 7.96 52.26 13.11
C SER A 10 9.15 52.29 12.14
N SER A 11 9.82 53.43 12.02
CA SER A 11 11.07 53.58 11.23
C SER A 11 11.83 54.82 11.70
N ALA A 12 12.99 54.62 12.34
CA ALA A 12 14.02 55.61 12.70
C ALA A 12 15.18 54.89 13.42
N ALA A 13 16.45 55.34 13.41
CA ALA A 13 17.18 56.19 12.45
C ALA A 13 18.71 56.15 12.77
N ALA A 14 19.56 56.10 11.74
CA ALA A 14 20.99 56.47 11.70
C ALA A 14 21.46 56.30 10.23
N GLU A 15 21.80 57.31 9.43
CA GLU A 15 22.94 58.28 9.49
C GLU A 15 24.33 57.65 9.29
N GLY A 16 25.20 58.22 8.42
CA GLY A 16 26.59 57.69 8.26
C GLY A 16 27.48 58.05 7.05
N CYS A 17 27.02 58.71 5.97
CA CYS A 17 27.81 59.36 4.88
C CYS A 17 29.16 58.75 4.36
N GLY A 18 29.23 58.22 3.10
CA GLY A 18 30.46 57.60 2.53
C GLY A 18 30.70 57.65 1.00
N LYS A 19 30.71 58.84 0.38
CA LYS A 19 31.06 59.20 -1.04
C LYS A 19 32.17 58.31 -1.70
N ARG A 20 32.19 57.96 -3.02
CA ARG A 20 32.02 58.77 -4.28
C ARG A 20 31.73 57.91 -5.56
N ARG A 21 31.09 58.55 -6.57
CA ARG A 21 31.16 58.40 -8.08
C ARG A 21 31.29 57.00 -8.73
N ARG A 22 30.51 56.54 -9.74
CA ARG A 22 29.77 57.10 -10.92
C ARG A 22 30.60 57.80 -12.03
N GLN A 23 30.76 57.15 -13.19
CA GLN A 23 30.42 57.59 -14.57
C GLN A 23 30.74 56.45 -15.58
N ALA A 24 29.83 56.06 -16.51
CA ALA A 24 29.67 56.51 -17.91
C ALA A 24 30.69 55.90 -18.92
N PHE A 25 30.39 55.53 -20.17
CA PHE A 25 29.15 55.62 -20.99
C PHE A 25 29.14 54.59 -22.16
N ALA A 26 27.94 54.33 -22.71
CA ALA A 26 27.54 53.71 -24.00
C ALA A 26 28.55 53.01 -24.98
N GLY A 27 28.09 51.93 -25.65
CA GLY A 27 28.38 51.75 -27.09
C GLY A 27 28.29 50.36 -27.75
N ARG A 28 27.28 50.19 -28.64
CA ARG A 28 27.20 49.25 -29.80
C ARG A 28 27.14 47.73 -29.59
N ALA A 29 26.38 47.09 -30.48
CA ALA A 29 26.37 45.64 -30.74
C ALA A 29 26.77 45.35 -32.20
N PRO A 30 27.23 44.13 -32.54
CA PRO A 30 27.27 43.59 -33.90
C PRO A 30 26.24 42.47 -34.14
N ARG A 31 26.19 41.95 -35.38
CA ARG A 31 25.17 41.03 -35.94
C ARG A 31 25.67 39.56 -36.06
N PRO A 32 24.77 38.58 -36.29
CA PRO A 32 25.11 37.14 -36.30
C PRO A 32 25.72 36.61 -37.61
N LEU A 33 26.33 35.42 -37.49
CA LEU A 33 26.86 34.52 -38.54
C LEU A 33 26.60 33.05 -38.11
N GLY A 34 26.56 32.02 -38.96
CA GLY A 34 26.74 32.06 -40.42
C GLY A 34 26.91 30.72 -41.17
N HIS A 35 26.45 29.55 -40.67
CA HIS A 35 26.45 28.24 -41.39
C HIS A 35 27.86 27.67 -41.78
N PRO A 36 28.02 26.51 -42.48
CA PRO A 36 27.24 25.25 -42.50
C PRO A 36 28.09 23.94 -42.44
N TRP A 37 27.50 22.81 -42.01
CA TRP A 37 27.65 21.47 -42.65
C TRP A 37 26.53 20.54 -42.10
N ALA A 38 25.64 19.94 -42.90
CA ALA A 38 25.82 18.97 -43.99
C ALA A 38 25.97 17.53 -43.47
N GLY A 39 24.84 16.81 -43.39
CA GLY A 39 24.79 15.42 -42.94
C GLY A 39 25.15 14.40 -44.03
N ARG A 40 25.22 13.12 -43.65
CA ARG A 40 25.43 12.00 -44.58
C ARG A 40 24.61 10.79 -44.14
N ARG A 41 23.74 10.29 -45.02
CA ARG A 41 23.31 8.89 -45.00
C ARG A 41 24.36 8.09 -45.78
N CYS A 42 24.59 6.84 -45.40
CA CYS A 42 25.12 5.85 -46.34
C CYS A 42 24.50 4.49 -46.04
N THR A 43 24.32 3.69 -47.08
CA THR A 43 23.72 2.35 -47.04
C THR A 43 24.75 1.31 -47.50
N THR A 44 24.28 0.09 -47.75
CA THR A 44 24.85 -0.92 -48.67
C THR A 44 26.13 -1.68 -48.26
N THR A 45 25.87 -2.91 -47.79
CA THR A 45 26.41 -4.19 -48.31
C THR A 45 27.89 -4.58 -48.19
N ALA A 46 28.11 -5.62 -47.38
CA ALA A 46 28.69 -6.93 -47.74
C ALA A 46 30.18 -7.10 -48.15
N GLY A 47 30.76 -8.25 -47.76
CA GLY A 47 32.07 -8.74 -48.18
C GLY A 47 33.15 -8.74 -47.09
N ALA A 48 34.02 -9.74 -46.95
CA ALA A 48 33.81 -11.17 -46.66
C ALA A 48 35.17 -11.92 -46.68
N SER A 49 35.70 -12.32 -45.52
CA SER A 49 36.73 -13.38 -45.34
C SER A 49 36.86 -13.65 -43.83
N ALA A 50 36.65 -14.84 -43.24
CA ALA A 50 36.82 -16.25 -43.61
C ALA A 50 38.15 -16.87 -43.11
N GLU A 51 38.06 -17.67 -42.06
CA GLU A 51 38.85 -18.89 -41.83
C GLU A 51 37.98 -19.87 -41.00
N ALA A 52 38.18 -21.19 -41.13
CA ALA A 52 37.15 -22.17 -40.75
C ALA A 52 37.65 -23.60 -40.47
N GLN A 53 36.89 -24.32 -39.62
CA GLN A 53 36.73 -25.78 -39.44
C GLN A 53 35.29 -25.95 -38.90
N GLY A 54 34.40 -26.89 -39.29
CA GLY A 54 34.57 -28.24 -39.88
C GLY A 54 34.38 -29.29 -38.76
N VAL A 55 33.64 -30.41 -38.86
CA VAL A 55 32.95 -31.19 -39.93
C VAL A 55 31.91 -32.11 -39.21
N ALA A 56 30.70 -32.49 -39.67
CA ALA A 56 29.78 -32.09 -40.76
C ALA A 56 28.37 -32.72 -40.50
N GLU A 57 27.45 -32.70 -41.48
CA GLU A 57 26.03 -33.13 -41.39
C GLU A 57 25.76 -34.62 -41.78
N ALA A 58 24.54 -35.12 -41.51
CA ALA A 58 23.89 -36.16 -42.32
C ALA A 58 22.35 -36.17 -42.16
N SER A 59 21.62 -36.13 -43.27
CA SER A 59 20.14 -36.23 -43.36
C SER A 59 19.71 -37.28 -44.39
N VAL A 60 18.62 -38.02 -44.16
CA VAL A 60 18.02 -38.94 -45.14
C VAL A 60 16.49 -38.92 -45.06
N ASP A 61 15.84 -38.92 -46.22
CA ASP A 61 14.39 -38.86 -46.41
C ASP A 61 13.71 -40.23 -46.65
N ASP A 62 12.39 -40.23 -46.44
CA ASP A 62 11.31 -41.05 -47.04
C ASP A 62 11.59 -42.47 -47.61
N ASN A 63 10.82 -43.47 -47.11
CA ASN A 63 10.02 -44.31 -48.02
C ASN A 63 8.82 -45.02 -47.36
N LYS A 64 7.90 -45.53 -48.20
CA LYS A 64 6.63 -46.21 -47.85
C LYS A 64 6.52 -47.61 -48.46
N PRO A 65 5.66 -48.47 -47.89
CA PRO A 65 4.78 -49.29 -48.72
C PRO A 65 3.28 -49.21 -48.32
N LYS A 66 2.42 -50.00 -48.99
CA LYS A 66 0.94 -49.98 -48.89
C LYS A 66 0.32 -51.37 -48.74
N SER A 67 -0.86 -51.45 -48.13
CA SER A 67 -1.98 -52.37 -48.43
C SER A 67 -3.26 -51.81 -47.77
N ASP A 68 -4.33 -51.51 -48.50
CA ASP A 68 -5.46 -52.36 -48.93
C ASP A 68 -6.37 -52.90 -47.81
N GLY A 69 -7.70 -52.67 -47.79
CA GLY A 69 -8.51 -51.80 -48.65
C GLY A 69 -10.05 -52.05 -48.60
N LYS A 70 -10.76 -51.40 -49.54
CA LYS A 70 -12.16 -51.66 -50.03
C LYS A 70 -13.41 -51.21 -49.22
N LYS A 71 -14.09 -50.24 -49.86
CA LYS A 71 -15.55 -50.14 -50.21
C LYS A 71 -16.52 -49.33 -49.33
N LYS A 72 -17.36 -48.57 -50.04
CA LYS A 72 -18.48 -47.73 -49.60
C LYS A 72 -19.74 -48.55 -49.27
N LYS A 73 -20.61 -48.02 -48.40
CA LYS A 73 -22.07 -48.06 -48.58
C LYS A 73 -22.74 -46.85 -47.89
N GLN A 74 -23.83 -46.37 -48.47
CA GLN A 74 -24.74 -45.39 -47.86
C GLN A 74 -25.96 -46.13 -47.29
N GLN A 75 -26.56 -45.64 -46.20
CA GLN A 75 -27.94 -45.09 -46.20
C GLN A 75 -28.54 -44.88 -44.78
N GLN A 76 -29.36 -43.83 -44.69
CA GLN A 76 -30.56 -43.65 -43.85
C GLN A 76 -30.50 -43.76 -42.30
N GLN A 77 -30.67 -42.60 -41.67
CA GLN A 77 -31.60 -42.27 -40.58
C GLN A 77 -31.80 -43.26 -39.41
N LYS A 78 -31.51 -42.76 -38.19
CA LYS A 78 -32.47 -42.80 -37.07
C LYS A 78 -32.28 -41.60 -36.15
N LYS A 79 -33.37 -41.13 -35.53
CA LYS A 79 -33.36 -40.08 -34.51
C LYS A 79 -32.93 -40.66 -33.16
N GLN A 80 -32.15 -39.92 -32.38
CA GLN A 80 -32.33 -39.80 -30.92
C GLN A 80 -31.61 -38.54 -30.42
N GLY A 81 -32.15 -37.91 -29.37
CA GLY A 81 -31.60 -36.69 -28.80
C GLY A 81 -30.48 -36.99 -27.79
N GLY A 82 -29.49 -36.10 -27.71
CA GLY A 82 -28.41 -36.18 -26.74
C GLY A 82 -27.90 -34.78 -26.40
N ASN A 83 -28.24 -34.29 -25.22
CA ASN A 83 -27.80 -32.98 -24.73
C ASN A 83 -26.27 -32.99 -24.52
N LYS A 84 -25.54 -32.14 -25.25
CA LYS A 84 -24.09 -31.96 -25.06
C LYS A 84 -23.79 -30.50 -24.70
N LYS A 85 -23.21 -30.32 -23.51
CA LYS A 85 -22.58 -29.07 -23.09
C LYS A 85 -21.53 -28.66 -24.13
N GLY A 86 -21.67 -27.47 -24.71
CA GLY A 86 -20.58 -26.82 -25.44
C GLY A 86 -19.54 -26.33 -24.43
N GLY A 87 -18.29 -26.74 -24.58
CA GLY A 87 -17.17 -26.13 -23.85
C GLY A 87 -16.89 -24.75 -24.43
N GLY A 88 -16.75 -23.74 -23.57
CA GLY A 88 -16.56 -22.35 -24.02
C GLY A 88 -15.23 -22.15 -24.75
N ARG A 89 -15.27 -21.53 -25.93
CA ARG A 89 -14.07 -21.02 -26.62
C ARG A 89 -14.36 -19.82 -27.53
N GLU A 90 -15.13 -18.86 -27.02
CA GLU A 90 -15.43 -17.58 -27.67
C GLU A 90 -15.21 -16.44 -26.67
N THR A 91 -14.24 -15.55 -26.95
CA THR A 91 -14.10 -14.21 -26.32
C THR A 91 -13.02 -13.32 -26.99
N GLY A 92 -12.64 -13.62 -28.24
CA GLY A 92 -11.70 -12.77 -28.98
C GLY A 92 -12.36 -11.50 -29.53
N SER A 93 -13.36 -11.68 -30.40
CA SER A 93 -13.79 -10.58 -31.27
C SER A 93 -14.57 -9.45 -30.56
N SER A 94 -15.44 -9.77 -29.60
CA SER A 94 -16.37 -8.78 -29.03
C SER A 94 -15.70 -7.60 -28.31
N LEU A 95 -14.55 -7.80 -27.66
CA LEU A 95 -13.84 -6.71 -26.96
C LEU A 95 -13.01 -5.86 -27.93
N GLU A 96 -12.43 -6.48 -28.95
CA GLU A 96 -11.66 -5.78 -29.99
C GLU A 96 -12.59 -4.98 -30.92
N GLU A 97 -13.73 -5.55 -31.31
CA GLU A 97 -14.82 -4.85 -32.02
C GLU A 97 -15.31 -3.63 -31.23
N LEU A 98 -15.61 -3.78 -29.92
CA LEU A 98 -16.05 -2.67 -29.07
C LEU A 98 -14.97 -1.59 -28.90
N MET A 99 -13.70 -1.96 -28.85
CA MET A 99 -12.59 -1.01 -28.82
C MET A 99 -12.45 -0.26 -30.15
N GLN A 100 -12.52 -0.97 -31.29
CA GLN A 100 -12.46 -0.36 -32.62
C GLN A 100 -13.61 0.64 -32.83
N ILE A 101 -14.85 0.25 -32.53
CA ILE A 101 -16.02 1.16 -32.60
C ILE A 101 -15.80 2.45 -31.78
N ARG A 102 -15.06 2.39 -30.67
CA ARG A 102 -14.74 3.59 -29.87
C ARG A 102 -13.53 4.38 -30.40
N MET A 103 -12.61 3.76 -31.14
CA MET A 103 -11.58 4.46 -31.92
C MET A 103 -12.22 5.20 -33.10
N ASP A 104 -13.09 4.52 -33.87
CA ASP A 104 -13.80 5.10 -35.02
C ASP A 104 -14.60 6.36 -34.61
N LYS A 105 -15.28 6.32 -33.45
CA LYS A 105 -15.95 7.50 -32.86
C LYS A 105 -14.98 8.63 -32.50
N ALA A 106 -13.79 8.32 -31.98
CA ALA A 106 -12.79 9.33 -31.68
C ALA A 106 -12.23 9.97 -32.96
N ASP A 107 -12.07 9.19 -34.03
CA ASP A 107 -11.61 9.68 -35.32
C ASP A 107 -12.69 10.53 -36.00
N ALA A 108 -13.96 10.10 -36.00
CA ALA A 108 -15.10 10.90 -36.47
C ALA A 108 -15.27 12.22 -35.71
N LEU A 109 -14.96 12.28 -34.41
CA LEU A 109 -14.92 13.53 -33.64
C LEU A 109 -13.82 14.48 -34.15
N ARG A 110 -12.63 13.95 -34.51
CA ARG A 110 -11.54 14.76 -35.10
C ARG A 110 -11.88 15.24 -36.51
N GLU A 111 -12.53 14.41 -37.31
CA GLU A 111 -13.04 14.79 -38.65
C GLU A 111 -14.10 15.91 -38.56
N ALA A 112 -14.94 15.88 -37.52
CA ALA A 112 -15.86 16.97 -37.18
C ALA A 112 -15.19 18.21 -36.56
N GLY A 113 -13.85 18.27 -36.50
CA GLY A 113 -13.08 19.38 -35.96
C GLY A 113 -13.03 19.45 -34.42
N GLN A 114 -13.52 18.43 -33.72
CA GLN A 114 -13.53 18.37 -32.26
C GLN A 114 -12.32 17.60 -31.72
N ASN A 115 -11.92 17.92 -30.49
CA ASN A 115 -10.87 17.18 -29.79
C ASN A 115 -11.48 16.20 -28.78
N PRO A 116 -11.42 14.86 -29.01
CA PRO A 116 -11.92 13.85 -28.06
C PRO A 116 -11.09 13.72 -26.76
N TYR A 117 -10.00 14.47 -26.62
CA TYR A 117 -9.08 14.50 -25.47
C TYR A 117 -8.78 15.94 -25.07
N ALA A 118 -9.72 16.58 -24.38
CA ALA A 118 -9.69 18.00 -24.07
C ALA A 118 -8.57 18.38 -23.08
N TYR A 119 -7.84 19.46 -23.38
CA TYR A 119 -6.73 19.95 -22.53
C TYR A 119 -7.19 20.53 -21.19
N THR A 120 -8.37 21.15 -21.15
CA THR A 120 -8.93 21.78 -19.94
C THR A 120 -10.46 21.69 -19.95
N PHE A 121 -11.07 21.78 -18.77
CA PHE A 121 -12.50 22.07 -18.59
C PHE A 121 -12.67 22.92 -17.34
N PRO A 122 -13.43 24.04 -17.38
CA PRO A 122 -13.57 24.95 -16.25
C PRO A 122 -14.58 24.38 -15.22
N ARG A 123 -14.22 23.30 -14.52
CA ARG A 123 -15.04 22.74 -13.45
C ARG A 123 -15.17 23.76 -12.32
N THR A 124 -16.40 24.07 -11.95
CA THR A 124 -16.74 25.06 -10.89
C THR A 124 -17.14 24.38 -9.59
N HIS A 125 -17.78 23.20 -9.67
CA HIS A 125 -18.31 22.45 -8.55
C HIS A 125 -17.99 20.96 -8.71
N SER A 126 -17.83 20.25 -7.60
CA SER A 126 -17.89 18.79 -7.53
C SER A 126 -19.34 18.30 -7.43
N CYS A 127 -19.52 16.99 -7.63
CA CYS A 127 -20.82 16.33 -7.55
C CYS A 127 -21.43 16.45 -6.14
N ALA A 128 -20.64 16.35 -5.07
CA ALA A 128 -21.12 16.43 -3.69
C ALA A 128 -21.49 17.87 -3.27
N GLU A 129 -20.72 18.88 -3.68
CA GLU A 129 -21.06 20.29 -3.41
C GLU A 129 -22.42 20.66 -4.02
N LEU A 130 -22.72 20.14 -5.22
CA LEU A 130 -24.02 20.31 -5.87
C LEU A 130 -25.15 19.63 -5.08
N GLN A 131 -24.93 18.42 -4.54
CA GLN A 131 -25.93 17.77 -3.66
C GLN A 131 -26.20 18.61 -2.41
N GLY A 132 -25.16 19.18 -1.78
CA GLY A 132 -25.29 20.03 -0.59
C GLY A 132 -26.06 21.33 -0.86
N LEU A 133 -25.71 22.06 -1.92
CA LEU A 133 -26.31 23.36 -2.26
C LEU A 133 -27.83 23.30 -2.50
N TYR A 134 -28.34 22.19 -3.05
CA TYR A 134 -29.75 22.03 -3.44
C TYR A 134 -30.49 20.96 -2.62
N THR A 135 -30.05 20.74 -1.38
CA THR A 135 -30.72 19.88 -0.37
C THR A 135 -32.22 20.21 -0.19
N ASP A 136 -32.57 21.49 -0.31
CA ASP A 136 -33.91 22.09 -0.18
C ASP A 136 -34.71 22.20 -1.49
N LEU A 137 -34.21 21.67 -2.62
CA LEU A 137 -34.91 21.74 -3.89
C LEU A 137 -36.05 20.70 -3.94
N GLU A 138 -37.30 21.13 -3.95
CA GLU A 138 -38.47 20.25 -3.92
C GLU A 138 -38.59 19.31 -5.14
N PRO A 139 -39.09 18.06 -4.98
CA PRO A 139 -39.29 17.13 -6.08
C PRO A 139 -40.14 17.69 -7.22
N GLY A 140 -39.75 17.37 -8.45
CA GLY A 140 -40.36 17.88 -9.69
C GLY A 140 -39.93 19.31 -10.07
N THR A 141 -39.40 20.11 -9.12
CA THR A 141 -39.06 21.53 -9.35
C THR A 141 -37.67 21.73 -9.96
N GLU A 142 -37.53 22.82 -10.71
CA GLU A 142 -36.31 23.24 -11.38
C GLU A 142 -36.03 24.72 -11.07
N LYS A 143 -34.77 25.06 -10.83
CA LYS A 143 -34.29 26.39 -10.43
C LYS A 143 -33.08 26.82 -11.22
N ALA A 144 -32.85 28.13 -11.32
CA ALA A 144 -31.66 28.66 -11.98
C ALA A 144 -30.43 28.39 -11.11
N ALA A 145 -29.33 27.91 -11.72
CA ALA A 145 -28.09 27.63 -11.02
C ALA A 145 -27.52 28.88 -10.33
N SER A 146 -27.73 30.05 -10.94
CA SER A 146 -27.33 31.35 -10.41
C SER A 146 -27.98 31.73 -9.07
N GLU A 147 -29.12 31.14 -8.68
CA GLU A 147 -29.77 31.38 -7.37
C GLU A 147 -28.86 30.98 -6.18
N LYS A 148 -27.98 30.00 -6.37
CA LYS A 148 -27.10 29.48 -5.30
C LYS A 148 -25.63 29.33 -5.67
N ALA A 149 -25.32 29.03 -6.93
CA ALA A 149 -23.95 28.84 -7.43
C ALA A 149 -23.32 30.13 -7.98
N GLY A 150 -24.06 31.25 -8.03
CA GLY A 150 -23.57 32.54 -8.55
C GLY A 150 -23.37 32.60 -10.07
N GLY A 151 -23.67 31.52 -10.79
CA GLY A 151 -23.58 31.42 -12.25
C GLY A 151 -23.93 30.02 -12.73
N ASP A 152 -23.53 29.68 -13.96
CA ASP A 152 -23.65 28.32 -14.50
C ASP A 152 -22.83 27.32 -13.68
N ILE A 153 -23.41 26.14 -13.46
CA ILE A 153 -22.71 25.02 -12.85
C ILE A 153 -21.99 24.23 -13.94
N CYS A 154 -20.67 24.33 -13.97
CA CYS A 154 -19.81 23.44 -14.74
C CYS A 154 -19.35 22.25 -13.86
N VAL A 155 -19.87 21.06 -14.14
CA VAL A 155 -19.48 19.78 -13.51
C VAL A 155 -18.80 18.86 -14.53
N ALA A 156 -17.92 17.97 -14.06
CA ALA A 156 -17.26 16.98 -14.93
C ALA A 156 -16.96 15.69 -14.16
N GLY A 157 -17.05 14.56 -14.84
CA GLY A 157 -16.84 13.24 -14.25
C GLY A 157 -16.89 12.11 -15.26
N ARG A 158 -16.60 10.88 -14.81
CA ARG A 158 -16.73 9.68 -15.64
C ARG A 158 -18.19 9.29 -15.78
N LEU A 159 -18.64 8.97 -16.99
CA LEU A 159 -20.00 8.53 -17.27
C LEU A 159 -20.20 7.07 -16.83
N MET A 160 -20.95 6.86 -15.75
CA MET A 160 -21.18 5.55 -15.13
C MET A 160 -22.52 4.91 -15.52
N ALA A 161 -23.44 5.65 -16.16
CA ALA A 161 -24.64 5.13 -16.80
C ALA A 161 -25.21 6.12 -17.83
N LYS A 162 -25.77 5.61 -18.93
CA LYS A 162 -26.48 6.39 -19.97
C LYS A 162 -27.82 5.72 -20.27
N ARG A 163 -28.92 6.46 -20.11
CA ARG A 163 -30.29 6.00 -20.42
C ARG A 163 -30.95 7.01 -21.35
N VAL A 164 -31.60 6.56 -22.43
CA VAL A 164 -32.21 7.42 -23.45
C VAL A 164 -33.70 7.13 -23.56
N MET A 165 -34.54 8.16 -23.46
CA MET A 165 -36.00 8.07 -23.46
C MET A 165 -36.58 9.11 -24.42
N GLY A 166 -36.62 8.77 -25.72
CA GLY A 166 -37.16 9.63 -26.78
C GLY A 166 -36.37 10.95 -26.92
N LYS A 167 -36.95 12.04 -26.41
CA LYS A 167 -36.38 13.40 -26.40
C LYS A 167 -35.60 13.76 -25.12
N LEU A 168 -35.61 12.88 -24.13
CA LEU A 168 -34.83 13.00 -22.90
C LEU A 168 -33.69 11.97 -22.86
N ALA A 169 -32.62 12.28 -22.13
CA ALA A 169 -31.62 11.30 -21.70
C ALA A 169 -31.15 11.61 -20.27
N PHE A 170 -30.83 10.56 -19.54
CA PHE A 170 -30.32 10.60 -18.17
C PHE A 170 -28.89 10.04 -18.19
N LEU A 171 -27.93 10.87 -17.84
CA LEU A 171 -26.51 10.51 -17.75
C LEU A 171 -26.11 10.57 -16.28
N ARG A 172 -25.52 9.51 -15.71
CA ARG A 172 -24.98 9.55 -14.34
C ARG A 172 -23.48 9.68 -14.42
N ILE A 173 -22.95 10.86 -14.10
CA ILE A 173 -21.51 11.11 -14.03
C ILE A 173 -21.02 10.94 -12.59
N GLN A 174 -19.74 10.64 -12.42
CA GLN A 174 -19.12 10.43 -11.11
C GLN A 174 -17.72 11.05 -11.06
N ASP A 175 -17.43 11.75 -9.97
CA ASP A 175 -16.12 12.32 -9.65
C ASP A 175 -15.60 11.74 -8.30
N PRO A 176 -14.45 12.19 -7.76
CA PRO A 176 -13.95 11.71 -6.47
C PRO A 176 -14.92 11.95 -5.28
N SER A 177 -15.73 13.00 -5.33
CA SER A 177 -16.69 13.35 -4.26
C SER A 177 -17.96 12.49 -4.30
N GLY A 178 -18.41 12.08 -5.50
CA GLY A 178 -19.62 11.26 -5.64
C GLY A 178 -20.26 11.32 -7.03
N PRO A 179 -21.49 10.80 -7.16
CA PRO A 179 -22.25 10.82 -8.40
C PRO A 179 -23.24 11.99 -8.48
N VAL A 180 -23.50 12.47 -9.70
CA VAL A 180 -24.64 13.35 -10.02
C VAL A 180 -25.31 12.92 -11.32
N GLN A 181 -26.62 13.16 -11.44
CA GLN A 181 -27.36 12.96 -12.68
C GLN A 181 -27.32 14.23 -13.53
N LEU A 182 -27.22 14.07 -14.85
CA LEU A 182 -27.50 15.09 -15.84
C LEU A 182 -28.84 14.78 -16.49
N TYR A 183 -29.77 15.74 -16.44
CA TYR A 183 -31.09 15.67 -17.06
C TYR A 183 -31.03 16.36 -18.43
N VAL A 184 -30.84 15.58 -19.50
CA VAL A 184 -30.59 16.10 -20.85
C VAL A 184 -31.88 16.12 -21.66
N ASP A 185 -32.52 17.28 -21.81
CA ASP A 185 -33.61 17.49 -22.79
C ASP A 185 -33.02 17.92 -24.14
N LYS A 186 -33.51 17.34 -25.25
CA LYS A 186 -33.24 17.83 -26.61
C LYS A 186 -33.48 19.35 -26.77
N LYS A 187 -34.41 19.93 -26.00
CA LYS A 187 -34.70 21.38 -26.03
C LYS A 187 -33.64 22.26 -25.37
N ALA A 188 -32.85 21.73 -24.44
CA ALA A 188 -31.86 22.49 -23.68
C ALA A 188 -30.52 22.58 -24.41
N LEU A 189 -30.19 21.57 -25.21
CA LEU A 189 -28.98 21.54 -26.03
C LEU A 189 -29.16 22.28 -27.38
N PRO A 190 -28.06 22.74 -28.00
CA PRO A 190 -28.06 23.22 -29.39
C PRO A 190 -28.62 22.20 -30.39
N GLU A 191 -28.97 22.70 -31.58
CA GLU A 191 -29.35 21.83 -32.70
C GLU A 191 -28.25 20.81 -33.03
N GLY A 192 -28.64 19.59 -33.39
CA GLY A 192 -27.71 18.46 -33.57
C GLY A 192 -27.21 17.82 -32.26
N GLY A 193 -26.84 18.61 -31.25
CA GLY A 193 -26.09 18.14 -30.07
C GLY A 193 -26.73 16.97 -29.29
N PHE A 194 -28.06 16.90 -29.21
CA PHE A 194 -28.75 15.76 -28.58
C PHE A 194 -28.69 14.45 -29.39
N ALA A 195 -28.51 14.53 -30.72
CA ALA A 195 -28.28 13.35 -31.57
C ALA A 195 -26.81 12.91 -31.50
N GLU A 196 -25.88 13.87 -31.51
CA GLU A 196 -24.45 13.65 -31.30
C GLU A 196 -24.15 12.98 -29.95
N MET A 197 -24.72 13.49 -28.85
CA MET A 197 -24.65 12.86 -27.53
C MET A 197 -25.12 11.39 -27.55
N LYS A 198 -26.14 11.05 -28.35
CA LYS A 198 -26.59 9.65 -28.49
C LYS A 198 -25.55 8.79 -29.21
N ALA A 199 -24.93 9.30 -30.28
CA ALA A 199 -23.96 8.56 -31.08
C ALA A 199 -22.58 8.43 -30.40
N MET A 200 -21.99 9.55 -29.97
CA MET A 200 -20.55 9.62 -29.65
C MET A 200 -20.21 9.29 -28.20
N VAL A 201 -21.09 9.63 -27.25
CA VAL A 201 -20.83 9.48 -25.81
C VAL A 201 -21.13 8.04 -25.34
N ASP A 202 -20.17 7.37 -24.70
CA ASP A 202 -20.31 6.01 -24.18
C ASP A 202 -20.00 5.90 -22.68
N VAL A 203 -20.54 4.87 -22.02
CA VAL A 203 -20.23 4.57 -20.61
C VAL A 203 -18.72 4.28 -20.49
N GLY A 204 -18.08 4.94 -19.53
CA GLY A 204 -16.63 4.98 -19.34
C GLY A 204 -15.96 6.28 -19.79
N ASP A 205 -16.55 7.04 -20.74
CA ASP A 205 -16.01 8.34 -21.17
C ASP A 205 -15.97 9.34 -20.00
N ILE A 206 -15.03 10.29 -20.02
CA ILE A 206 -15.06 11.47 -19.14
C ILE A 206 -15.76 12.58 -19.89
N VAL A 207 -16.79 13.18 -19.27
CA VAL A 207 -17.61 14.25 -19.86
C VAL A 207 -17.68 15.46 -18.94
N GLY A 208 -17.82 16.64 -19.54
CA GLY A 208 -18.09 17.92 -18.87
C GLY A 208 -19.45 18.44 -19.28
N ALA A 209 -20.14 19.12 -18.36
CA ALA A 209 -21.48 19.65 -18.57
C ALA A 209 -21.58 21.07 -17.99
N ARG A 210 -22.14 22.01 -18.76
CA ARG A 210 -22.49 23.37 -18.33
C ARG A 210 -23.99 23.45 -18.12
N CYS A 211 -24.40 23.69 -16.88
CA CYS A 211 -25.78 23.59 -16.43
C CYS A 211 -26.27 24.95 -15.89
N PRO A 212 -27.08 25.70 -16.66
CA PRO A 212 -27.69 26.95 -16.18
C PRO A 212 -28.87 26.71 -15.21
N SER A 213 -29.40 25.49 -15.12
CA SER A 213 -30.42 25.10 -14.15
C SER A 213 -30.12 23.77 -13.46
N VAL A 214 -30.74 23.58 -12.29
CA VAL A 214 -30.72 22.34 -11.50
C VAL A 214 -32.15 21.94 -11.18
N ARG A 215 -32.45 20.66 -11.33
CA ARG A 215 -33.78 20.08 -11.15
C ARG A 215 -33.74 18.93 -10.14
N ARG A 216 -34.72 18.84 -9.24
CA ARG A 216 -35.01 17.57 -8.57
C ARG A 216 -36.12 16.86 -9.36
N THR A 217 -35.88 15.61 -9.77
CA THR A 217 -36.89 14.82 -10.47
C THR A 217 -38.08 14.52 -9.57
N ASP A 218 -39.22 14.09 -10.14
CA ASP A 218 -40.42 13.72 -9.37
C ASP A 218 -40.17 12.53 -8.43
N LYS A 219 -39.06 11.80 -8.64
CA LYS A 219 -38.56 10.71 -7.79
C LYS A 219 -37.52 11.14 -6.76
N GLY A 220 -37.30 12.44 -6.58
CA GLY A 220 -36.37 13.00 -5.59
C GLY A 220 -34.89 13.00 -6.01
N GLU A 221 -34.50 12.43 -7.15
CA GLU A 221 -33.10 12.45 -7.61
C GLU A 221 -32.72 13.83 -8.17
N LEU A 222 -31.72 14.45 -7.56
CA LEU A 222 -31.16 15.75 -7.97
C LEU A 222 -30.35 15.60 -9.26
N SER A 223 -30.60 16.49 -10.21
CA SER A 223 -30.06 16.44 -11.56
C SER A 223 -29.67 17.83 -12.07
N ALA A 224 -28.45 17.99 -12.58
CA ALA A 224 -28.06 19.21 -13.28
C ALA A 224 -28.61 19.18 -14.72
N VAL A 225 -29.06 20.31 -15.26
CA VAL A 225 -29.68 20.38 -16.60
C VAL A 225 -28.70 21.06 -17.56
N PRO A 226 -28.01 20.32 -18.46
CA PRO A 226 -26.99 20.91 -19.32
C PRO A 226 -27.59 21.68 -20.51
N ALA A 227 -27.07 22.88 -20.74
CA ALA A 227 -27.13 23.56 -22.04
C ALA A 227 -25.93 23.20 -22.93
N GLU A 228 -24.80 22.78 -22.33
CA GLU A 228 -23.61 22.28 -23.03
C GLU A 228 -23.21 20.92 -22.45
N LEU A 229 -22.82 19.97 -23.31
CA LEU A 229 -22.24 18.69 -22.91
C LEU A 229 -21.05 18.37 -23.82
N SER A 230 -19.87 18.18 -23.24
CA SER A 230 -18.60 18.00 -23.95
C SER A 230 -17.96 16.66 -23.60
N ILE A 231 -17.42 15.94 -24.59
CA ILE A 231 -16.52 14.80 -24.32
C ILE A 231 -15.15 15.38 -23.95
N LEU A 232 -14.65 15.04 -22.77
CA LEU A 232 -13.33 15.47 -22.29
C LEU A 232 -12.27 14.38 -22.51
N THR A 233 -12.67 13.12 -22.45
CA THR A 233 -11.80 11.97 -22.75
C THR A 233 -12.66 10.81 -23.24
N LYS A 234 -12.45 10.37 -24.49
CA LYS A 234 -13.04 9.12 -25.00
C LYS A 234 -12.38 7.92 -24.30
N SER A 235 -13.18 7.03 -23.71
CA SER A 235 -12.68 5.77 -23.11
C SER A 235 -12.72 4.66 -24.15
N ILE A 236 -11.59 4.37 -24.79
CA ILE A 236 -11.50 3.35 -25.85
C ILE A 236 -11.83 1.95 -25.35
N ARG A 237 -11.34 1.56 -24.17
CA ARG A 237 -11.77 0.32 -23.51
C ARG A 237 -13.14 0.55 -22.83
N PRO A 238 -14.14 -0.34 -23.00
CA PRO A 238 -15.36 -0.28 -22.21
C PRO A 238 -15.08 -0.58 -20.74
N LEU A 239 -15.92 -0.05 -19.83
CA LEU A 239 -15.93 -0.51 -18.44
C LEU A 239 -16.56 -1.91 -18.36
N PRO A 240 -16.10 -2.78 -17.43
CA PRO A 240 -16.76 -4.05 -17.14
C PRO A 240 -18.21 -3.89 -16.66
N ASP A 241 -19.05 -4.89 -16.92
CA ASP A 241 -20.46 -4.88 -16.50
C ASP A 241 -20.61 -4.90 -14.97
N LYS A 242 -21.45 -4.01 -14.43
CA LYS A 242 -21.59 -3.79 -12.96
C LYS A 242 -22.00 -5.00 -12.12
N TRP A 243 -22.42 -6.11 -12.72
CA TRP A 243 -22.87 -7.33 -12.04
C TRP A 243 -21.92 -8.53 -12.20
N ALA A 244 -20.87 -8.41 -13.02
CA ALA A 244 -19.93 -9.48 -13.32
C ALA A 244 -18.46 -9.02 -13.43
N GLY A 245 -18.24 -7.71 -13.58
CA GLY A 245 -16.92 -7.10 -13.75
C GLY A 245 -16.21 -6.90 -12.42
N LEU A 246 -15.05 -7.52 -12.27
CA LEU A 246 -14.19 -7.47 -11.08
C LEU A 246 -14.79 -8.09 -9.81
N THR A 247 -15.60 -9.16 -9.95
CA THR A 247 -15.79 -10.14 -8.87
C THR A 247 -14.51 -10.93 -8.57
N ASP A 248 -13.63 -11.06 -9.57
CA ASP A 248 -12.28 -11.61 -9.43
C ASP A 248 -11.37 -10.63 -8.65
N VAL A 249 -11.01 -11.03 -7.44
CA VAL A 249 -10.15 -10.32 -6.50
C VAL A 249 -8.74 -10.10 -7.06
N GLU A 250 -8.20 -11.03 -7.84
CA GLU A 250 -6.86 -10.88 -8.43
C GLU A 250 -6.88 -9.83 -9.55
N GLN A 251 -7.92 -9.82 -10.39
CA GLN A 251 -8.13 -8.76 -11.38
C GLN A 251 -8.35 -7.38 -10.73
N ARG A 252 -8.98 -7.29 -9.55
CA ARG A 252 -9.08 -6.01 -8.81
C ARG A 252 -7.70 -5.43 -8.48
N TYR A 253 -6.78 -6.28 -8.04
CA TYR A 253 -5.41 -5.86 -7.74
C TYR A 253 -4.59 -5.56 -9.01
N ARG A 254 -4.61 -6.44 -10.02
CA ARG A 254 -3.90 -6.23 -11.31
C ARG A 254 -4.41 -5.02 -12.10
N GLN A 255 -5.70 -4.72 -12.01
CA GLN A 255 -6.35 -3.59 -12.70
C GLN A 255 -6.92 -2.58 -11.70
N ARG A 256 -6.12 -2.16 -10.70
CA ARG A 256 -6.55 -1.20 -9.67
C ARG A 256 -7.21 0.06 -10.23
N TYR A 257 -6.77 0.55 -11.38
CA TYR A 257 -7.35 1.71 -12.06
C TYR A 257 -8.81 1.50 -12.50
N VAL A 258 -9.28 0.25 -12.68
CA VAL A 258 -10.70 -0.09 -12.90
C VAL A 258 -11.42 -0.36 -11.57
N ASP A 259 -10.77 -1.03 -10.62
CA ASP A 259 -11.31 -1.21 -9.26
C ASP A 259 -11.66 0.15 -8.61
N LEU A 260 -10.78 1.14 -8.68
CA LEU A 260 -11.02 2.52 -8.20
C LEU A 260 -12.10 3.30 -8.98
N ILE A 261 -12.55 2.80 -10.14
CA ILE A 261 -13.69 3.35 -10.89
C ILE A 261 -15.00 2.67 -10.47
N MET A 262 -14.96 1.36 -10.21
CA MET A 262 -16.13 0.51 -9.98
C MET A 262 -16.50 0.38 -8.50
N SER A 263 -15.51 0.42 -7.61
CA SER A 263 -15.58 0.20 -6.15
C SER A 263 -15.23 1.50 -5.41
N PRO A 264 -16.22 2.33 -5.01
CA PRO A 264 -15.98 3.49 -4.14
C PRO A 264 -15.24 3.14 -2.84
N GLU A 265 -15.42 1.92 -2.35
CA GLU A 265 -14.87 1.38 -1.11
C GLU A 265 -13.33 1.32 -1.19
N SER A 266 -12.78 0.64 -2.21
CA SER A 266 -11.32 0.59 -2.47
C SER A 266 -10.69 1.99 -2.51
N ARG A 267 -11.40 2.96 -3.09
CA ARG A 267 -10.95 4.35 -3.19
C ARG A 267 -11.00 5.06 -1.83
N ASN A 268 -12.04 4.81 -1.04
CA ASN A 268 -12.18 5.35 0.30
C ASN A 268 -11.11 4.77 1.25
N THR A 269 -10.74 3.49 1.12
CA THR A 269 -9.61 2.87 1.84
C THR A 269 -8.28 3.59 1.58
N LEU A 270 -7.97 3.90 0.31
CA LEU A 270 -6.74 4.66 -0.01
C LEU A 270 -6.79 6.12 0.50
N VAL A 271 -7.98 6.73 0.57
CA VAL A 271 -8.17 8.06 1.20
C VAL A 271 -7.98 7.96 2.72
N ALA A 272 -8.48 6.91 3.38
CA ALA A 272 -8.29 6.65 4.79
C ALA A 272 -6.79 6.44 5.12
N ARG A 273 -6.07 5.62 4.33
CA ARG A 273 -4.60 5.51 4.42
C ARG A 273 -3.91 6.86 4.39
N SER A 274 -4.25 7.71 3.42
CA SER A 274 -3.66 9.04 3.29
C SER A 274 -3.95 9.93 4.51
N ARG A 275 -5.15 9.83 5.10
CA ARG A 275 -5.51 10.55 6.33
C ARG A 275 -4.74 10.05 7.55
N ILE A 276 -4.66 8.72 7.76
CA ILE A 276 -3.92 8.08 8.85
C ILE A 276 -2.44 8.48 8.79
N VAL A 277 -1.79 8.29 7.63
CA VAL A 277 -0.38 8.66 7.37
C VAL A 277 -0.12 10.16 7.58
N SER A 278 -1.13 11.01 7.39
CA SER A 278 -1.04 12.46 7.66
C SER A 278 -1.36 12.83 9.12
N GLY A 279 -2.13 12.00 9.84
CA GLY A 279 -2.45 12.17 11.27
C GLY A 279 -1.25 11.85 12.14
N ILE A 280 -0.65 10.67 11.90
CA ILE A 280 0.59 10.21 12.53
C ILE A 280 1.67 11.31 12.51
N ARG A 281 1.94 11.91 11.33
CA ARG A 281 2.87 13.06 11.20
C ARG A 281 2.48 14.23 12.11
N ARG A 282 1.26 14.76 11.97
CA ARG A 282 0.79 15.91 12.77
C ARG A 282 0.84 15.67 14.28
N LEU A 283 0.60 14.44 14.73
CA LEU A 283 0.65 14.08 16.15
C LEU A 283 2.09 14.09 16.68
N LEU A 284 3.04 13.59 15.88
CA LEU A 284 4.46 13.57 16.22
C LEU A 284 5.13 14.95 16.06
N ASP A 285 4.77 15.72 15.02
CA ASP A 285 5.09 17.15 14.85
C ASP A 285 4.67 17.94 16.12
N ALA A 286 3.46 17.69 16.61
CA ALA A 286 2.90 18.32 17.82
C ALA A 286 3.49 17.79 19.15
N ARG A 287 4.41 16.81 19.09
CA ARG A 287 5.19 16.28 20.22
C ARG A 287 6.69 16.51 20.02
N ASP A 288 7.07 17.48 19.18
CA ASP A 288 8.46 17.89 18.91
C ASP A 288 9.36 16.77 18.36
N PHE A 289 8.79 15.75 17.69
CA PHE A 289 9.59 14.76 16.97
C PHE A 289 10.03 15.27 15.60
N LEU A 290 11.27 14.97 15.22
CA LEU A 290 11.80 15.27 13.89
C LEU A 290 11.58 14.11 12.92
N GLU A 291 10.90 14.36 11.80
CA GLU A 291 10.87 13.42 10.67
C GLU A 291 12.23 13.41 9.94
N VAL A 292 12.74 12.21 9.66
CA VAL A 292 13.99 11.99 8.94
C VAL A 292 13.87 10.89 7.88
N GLU A 293 14.82 10.85 6.95
CA GLU A 293 14.96 9.79 5.95
C GLU A 293 16.33 9.09 6.12
N THR A 294 16.33 7.80 6.43
CA THR A 294 17.54 6.97 6.62
C THR A 294 17.87 6.15 5.36
N PRO A 295 19.08 5.57 5.23
CA PRO A 295 19.46 4.83 4.02
C PRO A 295 18.56 3.61 3.73
N THR A 296 17.86 3.65 2.59
CA THR A 296 17.13 2.51 2.02
C THR A 296 18.07 1.43 1.47
N LEU A 297 19.21 1.85 0.91
CA LEU A 297 20.31 0.96 0.50
C LEU A 297 21.33 0.87 1.64
N GLN A 298 21.58 -0.33 2.14
CA GLN A 298 22.46 -0.59 3.27
C GLN A 298 23.58 -1.56 2.86
N GLN A 299 24.78 -1.44 3.44
CA GLN A 299 25.85 -2.42 3.19
C GLN A 299 25.54 -3.75 3.87
N GLU A 300 24.93 -3.69 5.05
CA GLU A 300 24.51 -4.82 5.87
C GLU A 300 23.10 -4.50 6.39
N ALA A 301 22.20 -5.48 6.38
CA ALA A 301 20.84 -5.31 6.86
C ALA A 301 20.75 -5.62 8.36
N GLY A 302 19.97 -4.84 9.11
CA GLY A 302 19.80 -5.02 10.55
C GLY A 302 18.58 -4.29 11.12
N GLY A 303 18.32 -4.48 12.42
CA GLY A 303 17.11 -3.98 13.10
C GLY A 303 15.88 -4.91 12.99
N ALA A 304 16.03 -6.10 12.42
CA ALA A 304 15.02 -7.16 12.43
C ALA A 304 15.67 -8.54 12.18
N ASP A 305 15.01 -9.63 12.59
CA ASP A 305 15.28 -10.97 12.05
C ASP A 305 14.39 -11.15 10.81
N ALA A 306 14.95 -10.87 9.63
CA ALA A 306 14.22 -10.83 8.36
C ALA A 306 15.17 -10.96 7.17
N ARG A 307 14.78 -11.69 6.13
CA ARG A 307 15.64 -11.88 4.94
C ARG A 307 15.67 -10.61 4.09
N PRO A 308 16.85 -10.01 3.80
CA PRO A 308 16.92 -8.83 2.95
C PRO A 308 16.76 -9.16 1.46
N PHE A 309 16.39 -8.15 0.66
CA PHE A 309 16.65 -8.18 -0.77
C PHE A 309 18.08 -7.70 -1.05
N VAL A 310 18.80 -8.40 -1.92
CA VAL A 310 20.17 -8.04 -2.36
C VAL A 310 20.11 -7.37 -3.74
N THR A 311 20.97 -6.37 -3.96
CA THR A 311 21.14 -5.65 -5.22
C THR A 311 22.60 -5.24 -5.43
N TYR A 312 22.99 -4.78 -6.63
CA TYR A 312 24.38 -4.53 -6.98
C TYR A 312 24.62 -3.09 -7.45
N HIS A 313 25.55 -2.38 -6.80
CA HIS A 313 25.87 -0.99 -7.15
C HIS A 313 27.02 -0.92 -8.16
N ASN A 314 26.69 -1.02 -9.45
CA ASN A 314 27.62 -1.09 -10.59
C ASN A 314 28.84 -0.14 -10.52
N ALA A 315 28.66 1.11 -10.09
CA ALA A 315 29.76 2.11 -10.05
C ALA A 315 30.67 2.01 -8.80
N LEU A 316 30.30 1.18 -7.82
CA LEU A 316 31.13 0.84 -6.65
C LEU A 316 31.68 -0.60 -6.72
N GLY A 317 31.12 -1.44 -7.60
CA GLY A 317 31.59 -2.81 -7.81
C GLY A 317 31.17 -3.81 -6.73
N GLN A 318 30.22 -3.45 -5.87
CA GLN A 318 29.84 -4.21 -4.67
C GLN A 318 28.32 -4.36 -4.51
N ASP A 319 27.91 -5.40 -3.77
CA ASP A 319 26.53 -5.63 -3.36
C ASP A 319 26.06 -4.65 -2.27
N PHE A 320 24.74 -4.49 -2.20
CA PHE A 320 23.98 -3.75 -1.19
C PHE A 320 22.71 -4.52 -0.85
N THR A 321 22.13 -4.25 0.31
CA THR A 321 20.80 -4.74 0.72
C THR A 321 19.76 -3.62 0.67
N LEU A 322 18.49 -3.99 0.51
CA LEU A 322 17.37 -3.14 0.89
C LEU A 322 17.08 -3.31 2.39
N ARG A 323 16.76 -2.21 3.07
CA ARG A 323 16.56 -2.20 4.53
C ARG A 323 15.36 -3.05 5.01
N ILE A 324 15.57 -3.76 6.11
CA ILE A 324 14.58 -4.62 6.80
C ILE A 324 13.91 -3.95 8.02
N ALA A 325 14.48 -2.83 8.47
CA ALA A 325 14.01 -1.88 9.50
C ALA A 325 14.74 -0.53 9.31
N THR A 326 14.36 0.53 10.03
CA THR A 326 15.12 1.80 10.10
C THR A 326 15.91 2.00 11.41
N GLU A 327 15.59 1.20 12.43
CA GLU A 327 16.10 1.19 13.80
C GLU A 327 17.57 1.60 13.97
N LEU A 328 18.52 0.84 13.40
CA LEU A 328 19.95 1.05 13.66
C LEU A 328 20.47 2.41 13.15
N HIS A 329 19.73 3.09 12.27
CA HIS A 329 20.04 4.46 11.83
C HIS A 329 19.34 5.51 12.69
N LEU A 330 18.10 5.27 13.12
CA LEU A 330 17.39 6.17 14.03
C LEU A 330 18.07 6.23 15.40
N LYS A 331 18.56 5.10 15.93
CA LYS A 331 19.39 5.04 17.15
C LYS A 331 20.68 5.86 17.04
N ARG A 332 21.37 5.82 15.88
CA ARG A 332 22.55 6.67 15.61
C ARG A 332 22.23 8.17 15.65
N LEU A 333 21.02 8.58 15.26
CA LEU A 333 20.58 9.98 15.34
C LEU A 333 20.29 10.41 16.79
N VAL A 334 19.77 9.51 17.62
CA VAL A 334 19.61 9.75 19.07
C VAL A 334 20.97 9.87 19.77
N VAL A 335 21.96 9.02 19.43
CA VAL A 335 23.38 9.20 19.82
C VAL A 335 23.92 10.57 19.36
N GLY A 336 23.54 11.01 18.16
CA GLY A 336 23.86 12.33 17.61
C GLY A 336 23.17 13.53 18.29
N GLY A 337 22.34 13.29 19.32
CA GLY A 337 21.65 14.32 20.09
C GLY A 337 20.26 14.72 19.56
N ILE A 338 19.68 13.95 18.63
CA ILE A 338 18.29 14.15 18.19
C ILE A 338 17.37 13.37 19.14
N GLU A 339 16.97 14.01 20.24
CA GLU A 339 16.24 13.38 21.36
C GLU A 339 14.84 12.83 20.99
N ARG A 340 14.24 13.27 19.88
CA ARG A 340 12.96 12.78 19.37
C ARG A 340 13.01 12.68 17.86
N VAL A 341 12.94 11.47 17.32
CA VAL A 341 13.10 11.21 15.88
C VAL A 341 12.13 10.15 15.39
N TYR A 342 11.62 10.27 14.16
CA TYR A 342 10.87 9.20 13.48
C TYR A 342 11.16 9.12 11.99
N GLU A 343 10.94 7.96 11.40
CA GLU A 343 10.79 7.79 9.96
C GLU A 343 9.50 7.02 9.64
N LEU A 344 8.68 7.55 8.73
CA LEU A 344 7.53 6.86 8.15
C LEU A 344 7.89 6.42 6.72
N GLY A 345 8.45 5.21 6.63
CA GLY A 345 9.21 4.75 5.46
C GLY A 345 8.74 3.43 4.87
N ARG A 346 9.33 3.06 3.72
CA ARG A 346 9.19 1.73 3.11
C ARG A 346 10.24 0.78 3.67
N ILE A 347 9.80 -0.41 4.07
CA ILE A 347 10.61 -1.56 4.51
C ILE A 347 10.49 -2.67 3.46
N PHE A 348 11.54 -3.45 3.28
CA PHE A 348 11.63 -4.50 2.26
C PHE A 348 12.10 -5.81 2.89
N ARG A 349 11.29 -6.88 2.78
CA ARG A 349 11.60 -8.20 3.30
C ARG A 349 11.33 -9.28 2.27
N ASN A 350 12.31 -10.13 2.02
CA ASN A 350 12.35 -11.12 0.95
C ASN A 350 11.71 -12.45 1.41
N GLU A 351 10.42 -12.36 1.76
CA GLU A 351 9.63 -13.34 2.51
C GLU A 351 8.33 -13.73 1.76
N GLY A 352 7.62 -14.76 2.24
CA GLY A 352 6.37 -15.25 1.66
C GLY A 352 5.23 -14.21 1.58
N ILE A 353 4.57 -14.13 0.41
CA ILE A 353 3.41 -13.25 0.18
C ILE A 353 2.11 -13.90 0.67
N SER A 354 1.43 -13.29 1.64
CA SER A 354 0.18 -13.78 2.24
C SER A 354 -0.95 -12.75 2.15
N THR A 355 -2.03 -12.89 2.93
CA THR A 355 -3.02 -11.82 3.18
C THR A 355 -2.57 -10.84 4.27
N ARG A 356 -1.59 -11.24 5.11
CA ARG A 356 -1.00 -10.44 6.20
C ARG A 356 0.33 -9.78 5.81
N HIS A 357 1.01 -10.29 4.77
CA HIS A 357 2.38 -9.91 4.38
C HIS A 357 2.49 -9.56 2.89
N ASN A 358 3.22 -8.48 2.59
CA ASN A 358 3.63 -8.04 1.25
C ASN A 358 5.12 -7.67 1.31
N PRO A 359 6.00 -8.11 0.37
CA PRO A 359 7.46 -7.96 0.49
C PRO A 359 7.99 -6.52 0.54
N GLU A 360 7.16 -5.53 0.20
CA GLU A 360 7.39 -4.14 0.56
C GLU A 360 6.20 -3.60 1.38
N PHE A 361 6.44 -2.96 2.52
CA PHE A 361 5.37 -2.44 3.39
C PHE A 361 5.79 -1.14 4.10
N THR A 362 4.82 -0.40 4.61
CA THR A 362 5.07 0.88 5.29
C THR A 362 5.06 0.66 6.80
N SER A 363 6.18 0.94 7.46
CA SER A 363 6.22 1.14 8.91
C SER A 363 6.22 2.64 9.23
N ILE A 364 5.95 2.95 10.49
CA ILE A 364 6.61 4.07 11.15
C ILE A 364 7.46 3.50 12.26
N GLU A 365 8.68 4.02 12.42
CA GLU A 365 9.52 3.76 13.58
C GLU A 365 9.87 5.09 14.26
N VAL A 366 9.77 5.12 15.59
CA VAL A 366 9.85 6.30 16.46
C VAL A 366 10.84 6.01 17.59
N TYR A 367 11.72 6.97 17.93
CA TYR A 367 12.65 6.86 19.05
C TYR A 367 12.61 8.14 19.89
N GLN A 368 12.49 7.97 21.21
CA GLN A 368 12.44 9.06 22.19
C GLN A 368 13.47 8.85 23.30
N ALA A 369 14.39 9.80 23.46
CA ALA A 369 15.30 9.86 24.59
C ALA A 369 14.55 10.20 25.90
N TYR A 370 15.09 9.67 27.00
CA TYR A 370 14.58 9.71 28.37
C TYR A 370 13.19 9.10 28.59
N ALA A 371 12.68 8.35 27.61
CA ALA A 371 11.48 7.52 27.73
C ALA A 371 11.81 6.06 28.10
N ASP A 372 10.81 5.32 28.58
CA ASP A 372 10.79 3.86 28.67
C ASP A 372 9.58 3.26 27.92
N TYR A 373 9.49 1.92 27.86
CA TYR A 373 8.41 1.23 27.14
C TYR A 373 6.97 1.60 27.58
N ASN A 374 6.76 2.21 28.75
CA ASN A 374 5.45 2.73 29.16
C ASN A 374 5.05 3.98 28.37
N ASP A 375 5.98 4.91 28.16
CA ASP A 375 5.73 6.10 27.32
C ASP A 375 5.38 5.68 25.88
N MET A 376 6.00 4.59 25.40
CA MET A 376 5.69 4.02 24.09
C MET A 376 4.32 3.33 24.05
N MET A 377 3.83 2.71 25.14
CA MET A 377 2.45 2.19 25.20
C MET A 377 1.45 3.34 25.08
N ASP A 378 1.65 4.40 25.86
CA ASP A 378 0.75 5.56 25.89
C ASP A 378 0.76 6.30 24.53
N LEU A 379 1.93 6.49 23.91
CA LEU A 379 2.05 7.00 22.54
C LEU A 379 1.38 6.09 21.50
N THR A 380 1.43 4.77 21.68
CA THR A 380 0.76 3.82 20.77
C THR A 380 -0.76 3.95 20.86
N GLU A 381 -1.33 4.06 22.06
CA GLU A 381 -2.77 4.31 22.22
C GLU A 381 -3.19 5.62 21.54
N ASP A 382 -2.43 6.71 21.73
CA ASP A 382 -2.70 8.02 21.15
C ASP A 382 -2.67 8.01 19.60
N LEU A 383 -1.65 7.39 19.00
CA LEU A 383 -1.51 7.27 17.54
C LEU A 383 -2.67 6.49 16.92
N ILE A 384 -3.13 5.43 17.59
CA ILE A 384 -4.25 4.59 17.14
C ILE A 384 -5.59 5.32 17.31
N ARG A 385 -5.78 6.07 18.41
CA ARG A 385 -7.00 6.87 18.65
C ARG A 385 -7.16 8.02 17.66
N ASP A 386 -6.10 8.81 17.37
CA ASP A 386 -6.19 9.87 16.33
C ASP A 386 -6.51 9.28 14.96
N ALA A 387 -5.85 8.18 14.60
CA ALA A 387 -6.11 7.47 13.35
C ALA A 387 -7.58 7.02 13.23
N ALA A 388 -8.12 6.37 14.26
CA ALA A 388 -9.51 5.93 14.31
C ALA A 388 -10.50 7.11 14.27
N GLN A 389 -10.28 8.14 15.10
CA GLN A 389 -11.09 9.35 15.12
C GLN A 389 -11.07 10.09 13.77
N SER A 390 -9.96 10.05 13.03
CA SER A 390 -9.79 10.71 11.73
C SER A 390 -10.44 9.97 10.54
N VAL A 391 -10.73 8.66 10.63
CA VAL A 391 -11.30 7.90 9.50
C VAL A 391 -12.58 7.14 9.81
N CYS A 392 -12.72 6.60 11.03
CA CYS A 392 -13.93 5.92 11.51
C CYS A 392 -14.92 6.90 12.17
N GLY A 393 -14.42 8.03 12.70
CA GLY A 393 -15.23 9.05 13.37
C GLY A 393 -15.43 8.83 14.87
N GLY A 394 -14.83 7.79 15.44
CA GLY A 394 -14.80 7.46 16.86
C GLY A 394 -13.87 6.28 17.14
N HIS A 395 -13.80 5.83 18.40
CA HIS A 395 -12.84 4.83 18.85
C HIS A 395 -13.39 3.38 18.89
N LYS A 396 -14.65 3.16 18.51
CA LYS A 396 -15.23 1.81 18.37
C LYS A 396 -15.32 1.48 16.88
N VAL A 397 -14.64 0.42 16.48
CA VAL A 397 -14.52 0.02 15.06
C VAL A 397 -14.98 -1.43 14.88
N THR A 398 -15.43 -1.78 13.68
CA THR A 398 -15.73 -3.17 13.33
C THR A 398 -14.63 -3.71 12.44
N TYR A 399 -14.14 -4.91 12.75
CA TYR A 399 -13.23 -5.66 11.89
C TYR A 399 -13.66 -7.13 11.85
N ASP A 400 -13.88 -7.67 10.64
CA ASP A 400 -14.34 -9.05 10.38
C ASP A 400 -15.60 -9.43 11.19
N GLY A 401 -16.51 -8.45 11.34
CA GLY A 401 -17.76 -8.59 12.09
C GLY A 401 -17.65 -8.46 13.63
N VAL A 402 -16.44 -8.24 14.18
CA VAL A 402 -16.21 -8.06 15.62
C VAL A 402 -16.09 -6.57 15.97
N GLU A 403 -16.72 -6.10 17.06
CA GLU A 403 -16.48 -4.76 17.61
C GLU A 403 -15.15 -4.75 18.39
N ILE A 404 -14.26 -3.84 18.02
CA ILE A 404 -12.97 -3.59 18.68
C ILE A 404 -13.06 -2.23 19.39
N ASP A 405 -12.75 -2.22 20.69
CA ASP A 405 -12.82 -1.03 21.53
C ASP A 405 -11.43 -0.40 21.69
N LEU A 406 -11.26 0.80 21.13
CA LEU A 406 -10.04 1.62 21.23
C LEU A 406 -10.23 2.79 22.21
N GLU A 407 -11.38 2.91 22.86
CA GLU A 407 -11.74 4.04 23.74
C GLU A 407 -11.14 3.89 25.14
N GLY A 408 -11.22 2.67 25.70
CA GLY A 408 -10.58 2.32 26.98
C GLY A 408 -9.06 2.15 26.87
N PRO A 409 -8.34 2.11 28.01
CA PRO A 409 -6.92 1.71 28.05
C PRO A 409 -6.79 0.25 27.60
N PHE A 410 -5.75 -0.07 26.85
CA PHE A 410 -5.57 -1.41 26.30
C PHE A 410 -5.12 -2.39 27.40
N ARG A 411 -5.45 -3.69 27.27
CA ARG A 411 -5.06 -4.71 28.27
C ARG A 411 -3.53 -4.78 28.32
N ARG A 412 -2.92 -4.63 29.50
CA ARG A 412 -1.49 -4.89 29.74
C ARG A 412 -1.37 -6.21 30.49
N ALA A 413 -0.64 -7.19 29.94
CA ALA A 413 -0.37 -8.49 30.55
C ALA A 413 0.96 -9.04 30.01
N SER A 414 1.78 -9.72 30.82
CA SER A 414 3.04 -10.24 30.30
C SER A 414 2.86 -11.53 29.49
N MET A 415 3.79 -11.80 28.57
CA MET A 415 3.83 -13.07 27.82
C MET A 415 3.81 -14.28 28.78
N HIS A 416 4.54 -14.18 29.90
CA HIS A 416 4.57 -15.21 30.93
C HIS A 416 3.21 -15.39 31.63
N ASP A 417 2.53 -14.29 32.01
CA ASP A 417 1.19 -14.36 32.62
C ASP A 417 0.17 -14.99 31.65
N LEU A 418 0.22 -14.65 30.36
CA LEU A 418 -0.70 -15.16 29.34
C LEU A 418 -0.47 -16.64 29.02
N VAL A 419 0.78 -17.10 28.97
CA VAL A 419 1.10 -18.53 28.84
C VAL A 419 0.67 -19.29 30.11
N GLN A 420 0.79 -18.68 31.30
CA GLN A 420 0.29 -19.26 32.55
C GLN A 420 -1.26 -19.34 32.56
N GLU A 421 -1.97 -18.31 32.09
CA GLU A 421 -3.43 -18.31 31.91
C GLU A 421 -3.90 -19.43 30.98
N ALA A 422 -3.19 -19.67 29.87
CA ALA A 422 -3.54 -20.69 28.87
C ALA A 422 -3.16 -22.13 29.26
N THR A 423 -2.01 -22.32 29.92
CA THR A 423 -1.45 -23.67 30.17
C THR A 423 -1.55 -24.14 31.63
N GLY A 424 -1.57 -23.21 32.58
CA GLY A 424 -1.35 -23.46 34.00
C GLY A 424 0.12 -23.59 34.43
N LEU A 425 1.08 -23.35 33.54
CA LEU A 425 2.52 -23.46 33.80
C LEU A 425 3.13 -22.10 34.21
N ASP A 426 3.84 -22.08 35.34
CA ASP A 426 4.56 -20.89 35.81
C ASP A 426 6.02 -20.94 35.37
N PHE A 427 6.35 -20.31 34.23
CA PHE A 427 7.72 -20.23 33.73
C PHE A 427 8.60 -19.21 34.48
N MET A 428 8.05 -18.47 35.45
CA MET A 428 8.82 -17.59 36.34
C MET A 428 9.19 -18.29 37.67
N SER A 429 8.56 -19.42 37.99
CA SER A 429 8.90 -20.26 39.16
C SER A 429 10.32 -20.82 39.04
N ASP A 430 11.00 -21.03 40.18
CA ASP A 430 12.38 -21.52 40.18
C ASP A 430 12.51 -22.92 39.56
N GLU A 431 11.45 -23.74 39.61
CA GLU A 431 11.40 -25.07 39.00
C GLU A 431 11.49 -25.04 37.47
N LEU A 432 10.72 -24.20 36.79
CA LEU A 432 10.72 -24.14 35.31
C LEU A 432 11.72 -23.11 34.76
N ARG A 433 11.97 -22.01 35.49
CA ARG A 433 12.90 -20.95 35.06
C ARG A 433 14.37 -21.39 35.08
N SER A 434 14.72 -22.45 35.82
CA SER A 434 16.10 -22.94 35.95
C SER A 434 16.39 -24.29 35.28
N ASP A 435 15.37 -25.05 34.87
CA ASP A 435 15.51 -26.35 34.20
C ASP A 435 14.84 -26.34 32.81
N LEU A 436 15.67 -26.32 31.77
CA LEU A 436 15.24 -26.35 30.38
C LEU A 436 14.53 -27.66 30.00
N GLU A 437 14.94 -28.79 30.54
CA GLU A 437 14.33 -30.08 30.21
C GLU A 437 12.96 -30.22 30.88
N ALA A 438 12.80 -29.71 32.11
CA ALA A 438 11.51 -29.59 32.76
C ALA A 438 10.57 -28.64 31.99
N ALA A 439 11.07 -27.46 31.57
CA ALA A 439 10.30 -26.51 30.76
C ALA A 439 9.85 -27.12 29.42
N ARG A 440 10.77 -27.76 28.68
CA ARG A 440 10.48 -28.48 27.42
C ARG A 440 9.44 -29.58 27.63
N ALA A 441 9.58 -30.41 28.67
CA ALA A 441 8.66 -31.51 28.96
C ALA A 441 7.25 -30.99 29.30
N ALA A 442 7.15 -29.98 30.16
CA ALA A 442 5.88 -29.39 30.56
C ALA A 442 5.17 -28.68 29.39
N GLY A 443 5.90 -27.89 28.61
CA GLY A 443 5.36 -27.27 27.39
C GLY A 443 4.90 -28.30 26.36
N ALA A 444 5.69 -29.36 26.14
CA ALA A 444 5.33 -30.45 25.25
C ALA A 444 4.15 -31.30 25.78
N GLU A 445 3.81 -31.26 27.06
CA GLU A 445 2.56 -31.84 27.60
C GLU A 445 1.38 -30.89 27.39
N ALA A 446 1.56 -29.58 27.63
CA ALA A 446 0.54 -28.56 27.40
C ALA A 446 0.06 -28.53 25.93
N LEU A 447 0.98 -28.60 24.96
CA LEU A 447 0.64 -28.69 23.54
C LEU A 447 -0.17 -29.94 23.20
N LYS A 448 0.25 -31.12 23.69
CA LYS A 448 -0.48 -32.40 23.50
C LYS A 448 -1.87 -32.41 24.16
N LYS A 449 -2.05 -31.62 25.22
CA LYS A 449 -3.33 -31.44 25.92
C LYS A 449 -4.27 -30.46 25.19
N ALA A 450 -3.73 -29.54 24.41
CA ALA A 450 -4.50 -28.64 23.55
C ALA A 450 -5.01 -29.33 22.28
N ASP A 451 -4.26 -30.30 21.74
CA ASP A 451 -4.65 -31.20 20.63
C ASP A 451 -5.20 -30.46 19.39
N SER A 452 -4.57 -29.34 19.05
CA SER A 452 -4.86 -28.53 17.85
C SER A 452 -3.76 -28.65 16.80
N ASP A 453 -4.07 -28.41 15.53
CA ASP A 453 -3.09 -28.46 14.43
C ASP A 453 -1.89 -27.53 14.68
N GLY A 454 -2.14 -26.33 15.22
CA GLY A 454 -1.09 -25.38 15.60
C GLY A 454 -0.25 -25.88 16.77
N ALA A 455 -0.88 -26.37 17.84
CA ALA A 455 -0.14 -26.91 18.99
C ALA A 455 0.72 -28.13 18.63
N MET A 456 0.22 -28.97 17.72
CA MET A 456 0.98 -30.13 17.22
C MET A 456 2.10 -29.75 16.24
N ALA A 457 2.02 -28.62 15.55
CA ALA A 457 3.12 -28.08 14.75
C ALA A 457 4.28 -27.60 15.64
N SER A 458 4.00 -26.76 16.66
CA SER A 458 5.03 -26.24 17.57
C SER A 458 5.60 -27.28 18.54
N LEU A 459 5.06 -28.50 18.59
CA LEU A 459 5.57 -29.57 19.46
C LEU A 459 7.05 -29.90 19.20
N GLY A 460 7.48 -29.87 17.94
CA GLY A 460 8.89 -30.07 17.58
C GLY A 460 9.78 -28.92 18.02
N ALA A 461 9.28 -27.68 17.89
CA ALA A 461 10.00 -26.46 18.22
C ALA A 461 10.13 -26.28 19.75
N VAL A 462 9.05 -26.45 20.53
CA VAL A 462 9.12 -26.52 22.01
C VAL A 462 10.10 -27.60 22.47
N SER A 463 10.08 -28.79 21.88
CA SER A 463 10.99 -29.88 22.27
C SER A 463 12.46 -29.59 21.94
N GLY A 464 12.72 -28.77 20.91
CA GLY A 464 14.06 -28.34 20.50
C GLY A 464 14.53 -27.01 21.09
N ALA A 465 13.62 -26.23 21.69
CA ALA A 465 13.83 -24.83 22.07
C ALA A 465 15.13 -24.62 22.89
N PRO A 466 16.04 -23.70 22.51
CA PRO A 466 17.38 -23.62 23.09
C PRO A 466 17.43 -22.97 24.49
N SER A 467 16.31 -22.46 25.01
CA SER A 467 16.20 -21.80 26.32
C SER A 467 14.75 -21.82 26.81
N VAL A 468 14.54 -21.54 28.10
CA VAL A 468 13.20 -21.44 28.69
C VAL A 468 12.41 -20.29 28.03
N GLY A 469 13.05 -19.16 27.74
CA GLY A 469 12.43 -18.06 27.00
C GLY A 469 11.92 -18.45 25.61
N HIS A 470 12.62 -19.33 24.90
CA HIS A 470 12.13 -19.86 23.62
C HIS A 470 10.94 -20.83 23.82
N VAL A 471 10.92 -21.64 24.89
CA VAL A 471 9.75 -22.48 25.24
C VAL A 471 8.51 -21.60 25.51
N VAL A 472 8.66 -20.50 26.23
CA VAL A 472 7.57 -19.55 26.51
C VAL A 472 7.05 -18.91 25.23
N ASN A 473 7.95 -18.48 24.33
CA ASN A 473 7.58 -17.88 23.05
C ASN A 473 6.78 -18.84 22.15
N GLU A 474 7.27 -20.07 21.97
CA GLU A 474 6.58 -21.11 21.18
C GLU A 474 5.20 -21.49 21.76
N LEU A 475 5.04 -21.48 23.09
CA LEU A 475 3.75 -21.70 23.74
C LEU A 475 2.81 -20.50 23.58
N PHE A 476 3.33 -19.27 23.55
CA PHE A 476 2.55 -18.06 23.27
C PHE A 476 2.01 -18.06 21.84
N GLU A 477 2.87 -18.30 20.84
CA GLU A 477 2.48 -18.40 19.43
C GLU A 477 1.44 -19.52 19.22
N ALA A 478 1.67 -20.71 19.79
CA ALA A 478 0.81 -21.87 19.57
C ALA A 478 -0.54 -21.85 20.32
N LEU A 479 -0.65 -21.14 21.45
CA LEU A 479 -1.80 -21.25 22.37
C LEU A 479 -2.44 -19.91 22.79
N VAL A 480 -1.78 -18.77 22.56
CA VAL A 480 -2.23 -17.46 23.06
C VAL A 480 -2.61 -16.49 21.95
N GLU A 481 -1.81 -16.33 20.89
CA GLU A 481 -2.01 -15.27 19.86
C GLU A 481 -3.44 -15.20 19.31
N ASP A 482 -3.99 -16.34 18.89
CA ASP A 482 -5.33 -16.45 18.29
C ASP A 482 -6.47 -16.04 19.25
N SER A 483 -6.20 -15.90 20.55
CA SER A 483 -7.16 -15.40 21.54
C SER A 483 -7.15 -13.86 21.71
N LEU A 484 -6.12 -13.17 21.23
CA LEU A 484 -5.89 -11.74 21.47
C LEU A 484 -6.70 -10.86 20.51
N VAL A 485 -8.03 -10.89 20.68
CA VAL A 485 -9.00 -10.17 19.84
C VAL A 485 -9.04 -8.67 20.13
N GLN A 486 -9.20 -8.28 21.41
CA GLN A 486 -9.20 -6.89 21.85
C GLN A 486 -7.78 -6.36 22.05
N PRO A 487 -7.54 -5.03 21.95
CA PRO A 487 -6.21 -4.45 22.07
C PRO A 487 -5.49 -4.87 23.36
N THR A 488 -4.41 -5.63 23.18
CA THR A 488 -3.62 -6.19 24.29
C THR A 488 -2.15 -5.92 24.05
N PHE A 489 -1.55 -5.10 24.91
CA PHE A 489 -0.12 -5.02 25.08
C PHE A 489 0.36 -6.28 25.80
N VAL A 490 0.99 -7.18 25.04
CA VAL A 490 1.76 -8.32 25.55
C VAL A 490 3.10 -7.76 25.99
N THR A 491 3.42 -7.84 27.28
CA THR A 491 4.60 -7.19 27.88
C THR A 491 5.65 -8.18 28.39
N ASP A 492 6.79 -7.65 28.82
CA ASP A 492 7.83 -8.36 29.57
C ASP A 492 8.27 -9.69 28.92
N HIS A 493 8.62 -9.59 27.64
CA HIS A 493 9.10 -10.70 26.81
C HIS A 493 10.37 -11.34 27.38
N PRO A 494 10.64 -12.62 27.07
CA PRO A 494 11.92 -13.25 27.40
C PRO A 494 13.11 -12.54 26.73
N VAL A 495 14.26 -12.57 27.41
CA VAL A 495 15.50 -11.92 26.94
C VAL A 495 16.11 -12.61 25.72
N GLU A 496 15.93 -13.92 25.59
CA GLU A 496 16.52 -14.73 24.54
C GLU A 496 15.89 -14.51 23.16
N VAL A 497 14.64 -14.00 23.11
CA VAL A 497 13.92 -13.61 21.89
C VAL A 497 13.95 -12.10 21.64
N SER A 498 14.74 -11.35 22.40
CA SER A 498 14.72 -9.87 22.43
C SER A 498 16.14 -9.25 22.38
N PRO A 499 16.88 -9.40 21.26
CA PRO A 499 18.30 -9.06 21.18
C PRO A 499 18.64 -7.56 21.31
N LEU A 500 17.66 -6.67 21.11
CA LEU A 500 17.84 -5.20 21.08
C LEU A 500 17.18 -4.48 22.28
N ALA A 501 16.41 -5.22 23.10
CA ALA A 501 15.64 -4.67 24.22
C ALA A 501 16.39 -4.76 25.57
N LYS A 502 16.22 -3.74 26.42
CA LYS A 502 16.87 -3.64 27.73
C LYS A 502 16.34 -4.69 28.72
N PRO A 503 17.19 -5.34 29.54
CA PRO A 503 16.73 -6.21 30.64
C PRO A 503 15.72 -5.52 31.55
N HIS A 504 14.68 -6.23 31.97
CA HIS A 504 13.61 -5.64 32.76
C HIS A 504 14.07 -5.30 34.18
N ARG A 505 13.88 -4.04 34.59
CA ARG A 505 14.43 -3.45 35.85
C ARG A 505 14.14 -4.23 37.14
N SER A 506 13.13 -5.09 37.16
CA SER A 506 12.75 -5.91 38.34
C SER A 506 12.31 -7.36 38.04
N LYS A 507 12.48 -7.87 36.81
CA LYS A 507 12.06 -9.23 36.41
C LYS A 507 13.22 -9.96 35.72
N PRO A 508 14.04 -10.74 36.45
CA PRO A 508 15.14 -11.50 35.86
C PRO A 508 14.66 -12.45 34.75
N GLY A 509 15.35 -12.45 33.61
CA GLY A 509 14.97 -13.23 32.42
C GLY A 509 14.05 -12.48 31.43
N CYS A 510 13.38 -11.41 31.87
CA CYS A 510 12.54 -10.57 31.00
C CYS A 510 13.29 -9.35 30.45
N VAL A 511 12.74 -8.72 29.41
CA VAL A 511 13.10 -7.39 28.90
C VAL A 511 11.93 -6.42 29.00
N GLU A 512 12.21 -5.11 29.01
CA GLU A 512 11.18 -4.07 28.85
C GLU A 512 10.81 -3.93 27.37
N ARG A 513 10.03 -4.91 26.88
CA ARG A 513 9.46 -4.97 25.52
C ARG A 513 7.96 -5.21 25.59
N PHE A 514 7.20 -4.52 24.74
CA PHE A 514 5.82 -4.88 24.46
C PHE A 514 5.57 -5.12 22.97
N GLU A 515 4.55 -5.91 22.69
CA GLU A 515 3.91 -6.00 21.38
C GLU A 515 2.41 -5.77 21.54
N LEU A 516 1.81 -4.96 20.67
CA LEU A 516 0.38 -4.70 20.67
C LEU A 516 -0.31 -5.70 19.73
N PHE A 517 -1.12 -6.58 20.30
CA PHE A 517 -1.98 -7.49 19.56
C PHE A 517 -3.40 -6.92 19.44
N VAL A 518 -3.95 -6.98 18.23
CA VAL A 518 -5.35 -6.68 17.92
C VAL A 518 -5.83 -7.70 16.88
N THR A 519 -7.03 -8.26 17.04
CA THR A 519 -7.61 -9.27 16.12
C THR A 519 -6.66 -10.43 15.77
N ALA A 520 -5.97 -10.97 16.78
CA ALA A 520 -4.96 -12.04 16.67
C ALA A 520 -3.78 -11.70 15.73
N ARG A 521 -3.32 -10.44 15.78
CA ARG A 521 -2.21 -9.92 14.97
C ARG A 521 -1.41 -8.87 15.72
N GLU A 522 -0.09 -9.01 15.70
CA GLU A 522 0.88 -7.96 16.02
C GLU A 522 0.61 -6.71 15.16
N LEU A 523 0.50 -5.54 15.79
CA LEU A 523 0.25 -4.24 15.16
C LEU A 523 1.41 -3.26 15.42
N ALA A 524 2.07 -3.40 16.57
CA ALA A 524 3.22 -2.61 16.98
C ALA A 524 4.16 -3.44 17.86
N ASN A 525 5.46 -3.15 17.83
CA ASN A 525 6.50 -3.71 18.68
C ASN A 525 7.39 -2.57 19.19
N ALA A 526 7.73 -2.58 20.47
CA ALA A 526 8.40 -1.47 21.14
C ALA A 526 9.17 -1.92 22.38
N PHE A 527 10.25 -1.21 22.73
CA PHE A 527 11.07 -1.55 23.89
C PHE A 527 11.84 -0.37 24.47
N SER A 528 12.16 -0.46 25.77
CA SER A 528 13.24 0.31 26.38
C SER A 528 14.56 -0.14 25.78
N GLU A 529 15.41 0.80 25.37
CA GLU A 529 16.55 0.49 24.50
C GLU A 529 17.76 -0.09 25.22
N LEU A 530 18.40 -1.08 24.58
CA LEU A 530 19.69 -1.60 25.01
C LEU A 530 20.81 -0.63 24.63
N THR A 531 21.13 0.25 25.56
CA THR A 531 22.15 1.31 25.44
C THR A 531 23.57 0.88 25.85
N ASP A 532 23.77 -0.40 26.19
CA ASP A 532 25.07 -0.94 26.62
C ASP A 532 25.76 -1.60 25.41
N PRO A 533 26.89 -1.06 24.90
CA PRO A 533 27.56 -1.58 23.71
C PRO A 533 28.16 -2.98 23.92
N VAL A 534 28.55 -3.34 25.15
CA VAL A 534 29.20 -4.62 25.46
C VAL A 534 28.16 -5.75 25.48
N GLU A 535 27.04 -5.52 26.16
CA GLU A 535 25.90 -6.45 26.15
C GLU A 535 25.25 -6.49 24.75
N GLN A 536 25.16 -5.36 24.04
CA GLN A 536 24.60 -5.34 22.69
C GLN A 536 25.44 -6.15 21.69
N ARG A 537 26.78 -6.02 21.73
CA ARG A 537 27.70 -6.86 20.93
C ARG A 537 27.47 -8.34 21.22
N ARG A 538 27.48 -8.73 22.51
CA ARG A 538 27.28 -10.12 22.94
C ARG A 538 25.98 -10.72 22.43
N ARG A 539 24.89 -9.94 22.37
CA ARG A 539 23.59 -10.40 21.85
C ARG A 539 23.58 -10.55 20.33
N LEU A 540 24.17 -9.61 19.59
CA LEU A 540 24.25 -9.70 18.13
C LEU A 540 25.15 -10.87 17.69
N GLU A 541 26.27 -11.11 18.38
CA GLU A 541 27.13 -12.28 18.17
C GLU A 541 26.36 -13.59 18.43
N ALA A 542 25.56 -13.66 19.51
CA ALA A 542 24.69 -14.80 19.78
C ALA A 542 23.55 -14.98 18.75
N GLN A 543 22.99 -13.89 18.23
CA GLN A 543 21.97 -13.92 17.17
C GLN A 543 22.55 -14.45 15.86
N ILE A 544 23.77 -14.03 15.49
CA ILE A 544 24.48 -14.53 14.31
C ILE A 544 24.74 -16.04 14.43
N GLU A 545 25.16 -16.53 15.59
CA GLU A 545 25.39 -17.96 15.79
C GLU A 545 24.08 -18.78 15.84
N SER A 546 23.03 -18.25 16.46
CA SER A 546 21.68 -18.83 16.41
C SER A 546 21.16 -18.93 14.97
N HIS A 547 21.33 -17.88 14.17
CA HIS A 547 20.96 -17.88 12.75
C HIS A 547 21.74 -18.92 11.95
N ARG A 548 23.07 -19.03 12.15
CA ARG A 548 23.90 -20.09 11.53
C ARG A 548 23.45 -21.49 11.94
N ALA A 549 23.07 -21.70 13.20
CA ALA A 549 22.56 -22.97 13.68
C ALA A 549 21.21 -23.32 13.05
N ARG A 550 20.26 -22.37 12.97
CA ARG A 550 18.98 -22.52 12.25
C ARG A 550 19.21 -22.89 10.78
N ALA A 551 20.00 -22.08 10.06
CA ALA A 551 20.34 -22.33 8.66
C ALA A 551 20.99 -23.71 8.45
N ALA A 552 21.93 -24.11 9.31
CA ALA A 552 22.54 -25.44 9.25
C ALA A 552 21.55 -26.59 9.54
N ALA A 553 20.57 -26.39 10.42
CA ALA A 553 19.53 -27.38 10.72
C ALA A 553 18.52 -27.56 9.58
N THR A 554 18.29 -26.53 8.77
CA THR A 554 17.41 -26.61 7.57
C THR A 554 18.04 -27.32 6.36
N LYS A 555 19.27 -27.83 6.46
CA LYS A 555 19.97 -28.39 5.30
C LYS A 555 19.35 -29.68 4.79
N ASP A 556 19.09 -29.74 3.50
CA ASP A 556 18.70 -30.97 2.80
C ASP A 556 19.88 -31.96 2.68
N LYS A 557 19.64 -33.13 2.07
CA LYS A 557 20.66 -34.20 1.94
C LYS A 557 21.71 -33.88 0.88
N GLU A 558 21.38 -32.93 0.01
CA GLU A 558 22.15 -32.43 -1.11
C GLU A 558 23.07 -31.25 -0.66
N GLY A 559 22.78 -30.66 0.52
CA GLY A 559 23.57 -29.65 1.22
C GLY A 559 22.99 -28.23 1.19
N ASN A 560 21.83 -28.03 0.55
CA ASN A 560 21.19 -26.73 0.39
C ASN A 560 20.47 -26.31 1.68
N VAL A 561 20.59 -25.04 2.06
CA VAL A 561 19.84 -24.40 3.17
C VAL A 561 18.41 -24.06 2.69
N ASP A 562 17.44 -23.95 3.60
CA ASP A 562 16.12 -23.41 3.22
C ASP A 562 16.27 -22.00 2.63
N VAL A 563 15.56 -21.72 1.55
CA VAL A 563 15.63 -20.45 0.82
C VAL A 563 15.30 -19.26 1.72
N GLU A 564 14.46 -19.39 2.75
CA GLU A 564 14.16 -18.28 3.68
C GLU A 564 15.30 -18.05 4.69
N MET A 565 16.11 -19.06 5.01
CA MET A 565 17.28 -18.98 5.90
C MET A 565 18.61 -18.77 5.15
N ASP A 566 18.64 -18.88 3.83
CA ASP A 566 19.83 -18.66 2.99
C ASP A 566 20.14 -17.15 2.84
N TYR A 567 20.70 -16.55 3.89
CA TYR A 567 21.32 -15.22 3.87
C TYR A 567 22.39 -15.09 4.99
N GLU A 568 23.28 -14.10 4.87
CA GLU A 568 24.30 -13.82 5.89
C GLU A 568 23.83 -12.68 6.81
N VAL A 569 23.67 -12.98 8.11
CA VAL A 569 23.53 -11.96 9.15
C VAL A 569 24.93 -11.50 9.58
N LYS A 570 25.15 -10.19 9.62
CA LYS A 570 26.43 -9.55 9.94
C LYS A 570 26.33 -8.64 11.16
N LEU A 571 27.49 -8.21 11.66
CA LEU A 571 27.62 -7.38 12.86
C LEU A 571 27.90 -5.93 12.46
N ASP A 572 26.93 -5.05 12.65
CA ASP A 572 27.08 -3.60 12.38
C ASP A 572 28.06 -2.96 13.38
N GLU A 573 29.35 -3.06 13.08
CA GLU A 573 30.47 -2.50 13.85
C GLU A 573 30.42 -0.96 13.95
N ASP A 574 29.68 -0.28 13.07
CA ASP A 574 29.49 1.17 13.16
C ASP A 574 28.32 1.54 14.09
N PHE A 575 27.27 0.72 14.16
CA PHE A 575 26.22 0.84 15.19
C PHE A 575 26.79 0.62 16.59
N LEU A 576 27.63 -0.41 16.77
CA LEU A 576 28.29 -0.66 18.06
C LEU A 576 29.20 0.52 18.45
N ARG A 577 29.98 1.07 17.51
CA ARG A 577 30.76 2.31 17.72
C ARG A 577 29.89 3.51 18.09
N ALA A 578 28.69 3.64 17.53
CA ALA A 578 27.76 4.69 17.91
C ALA A 578 27.29 4.52 19.37
N LEU A 579 26.99 3.29 19.81
CA LEU A 579 26.68 3.02 21.22
C LEU A 579 27.88 3.28 22.15
N GLU A 580 29.11 3.00 21.71
CA GLU A 580 30.36 3.34 22.43
C GLU A 580 30.57 4.85 22.63
N HIS A 581 30.00 5.70 21.75
CA HIS A 581 29.96 7.15 21.94
C HIS A 581 28.91 7.63 22.97
N GLY A 582 28.01 6.74 23.40
CA GLY A 582 27.03 6.97 24.46
C GLY A 582 25.63 7.31 23.94
N MET A 583 24.75 6.32 23.91
CA MET A 583 23.32 6.52 23.68
C MET A 583 22.61 6.89 25.00
N PRO A 584 21.79 7.96 25.06
CA PRO A 584 20.97 8.23 26.25
C PRO A 584 19.95 7.10 26.49
N PRO A 585 19.42 6.94 27.72
CA PRO A 585 18.24 6.11 27.95
C PRO A 585 17.15 6.51 26.95
N THR A 586 16.56 5.55 26.26
CA THR A 586 15.68 5.77 25.11
C THR A 586 14.64 4.65 25.08
N ALA A 587 13.48 4.92 24.48
CA ALA A 587 12.55 3.87 24.05
C ALA A 587 12.27 4.00 22.54
N GLY A 588 12.11 2.85 21.88
CA GLY A 588 11.75 2.72 20.47
C GLY A 588 10.36 2.12 20.28
N LEU A 589 9.69 2.49 19.19
CA LEU A 589 8.34 2.02 18.81
C LEU A 589 8.25 1.87 17.29
N GLY A 590 7.97 0.66 16.81
CA GLY A 590 7.57 0.39 15.43
C GLY A 590 6.07 0.09 15.31
N ILE A 591 5.39 0.69 14.34
CA ILE A 591 3.97 0.37 14.00
C ILE A 591 3.84 -0.01 12.53
N GLY A 592 3.19 -1.14 12.27
CA GLY A 592 2.84 -1.58 10.91
C GLY A 592 1.69 -0.76 10.32
N VAL A 593 2.00 0.35 9.64
CA VAL A 593 0.99 1.28 9.08
C VAL A 593 0.01 0.56 8.16
N ASP A 594 0.47 -0.40 7.37
CA ASP A 594 -0.40 -1.24 6.54
C ASP A 594 -1.43 -2.04 7.37
N ARG A 595 -1.02 -2.65 8.49
CA ARG A 595 -1.92 -3.37 9.40
C ARG A 595 -2.88 -2.43 10.15
N LEU A 596 -2.42 -1.23 10.51
CA LEU A 596 -3.27 -0.19 11.11
C LEU A 596 -4.38 0.27 10.16
N VAL A 597 -4.08 0.45 8.88
CA VAL A 597 -5.12 0.77 7.87
C VAL A 597 -6.08 -0.40 7.74
N MET A 598 -5.61 -1.65 7.70
CA MET A 598 -6.50 -2.83 7.60
C MET A 598 -7.53 -2.88 8.72
N LEU A 599 -7.11 -2.63 9.97
CA LEU A 599 -7.96 -2.57 11.15
C LEU A 599 -9.03 -1.46 11.02
N LEU A 600 -8.62 -0.25 10.64
CA LEU A 600 -9.48 0.93 10.60
C LEU A 600 -10.35 1.03 9.33
N THR A 601 -10.16 0.15 8.34
CA THR A 601 -10.96 0.10 7.10
C THR A 601 -11.59 -1.27 6.83
N ASP A 602 -11.76 -2.11 7.85
CA ASP A 602 -12.37 -3.47 7.78
C ASP A 602 -11.89 -4.27 6.55
N SER A 603 -10.58 -4.27 6.34
CA SER A 603 -9.96 -4.77 5.10
C SER A 603 -9.25 -6.10 5.35
N PRO A 604 -9.76 -7.24 4.83
CA PRO A 604 -9.32 -8.57 5.22
C PRO A 604 -7.93 -8.95 4.66
N SER A 605 -7.38 -8.15 3.75
CA SER A 605 -6.11 -8.40 3.07
C SER A 605 -5.28 -7.12 2.99
N ILE A 606 -3.98 -7.22 3.24
CA ILE A 606 -3.00 -6.14 3.03
C ILE A 606 -3.03 -5.61 1.59
N ARG A 607 -3.49 -6.43 0.65
CA ARG A 607 -3.64 -6.09 -0.76
C ARG A 607 -4.82 -5.16 -1.05
N ASP A 608 -5.78 -4.97 -0.14
CA ASP A 608 -6.82 -3.96 -0.28
C ASP A 608 -6.34 -2.56 0.14
N VAL A 609 -5.42 -2.47 1.11
CA VAL A 609 -4.88 -1.20 1.64
C VAL A 609 -3.66 -0.66 0.89
N ILE A 610 -2.99 -1.50 0.08
CA ILE A 610 -1.91 -1.10 -0.83
C ILE A 610 -2.50 -0.81 -2.21
N ALA A 611 -2.17 0.35 -2.80
CA ALA A 611 -2.66 0.75 -4.11
C ALA A 611 -2.28 -0.26 -5.22
N PHE A 612 -1.01 -0.64 -5.29
CA PHE A 612 -0.47 -1.62 -6.24
C PHE A 612 0.32 -2.69 -5.46
N PRO A 613 -0.36 -3.74 -4.93
CA PRO A 613 0.30 -4.80 -4.17
C PRO A 613 1.10 -5.73 -5.08
N LEU A 614 2.08 -6.44 -4.52
CA LEU A 614 2.80 -7.47 -5.26
C LEU A 614 1.90 -8.71 -5.40
N LEU A 615 1.93 -9.33 -6.58
CA LEU A 615 1.15 -10.50 -6.92
C LEU A 615 2.08 -11.55 -7.53
N LYS A 616 1.74 -12.84 -7.37
CA LYS A 616 2.41 -13.91 -8.11
C LYS A 616 2.12 -13.71 -9.60
N SER A 617 3.14 -13.92 -10.44
CA SER A 617 3.13 -13.60 -11.87
C SER A 617 2.01 -14.32 -12.63
#